data_AF-A0A8T3XCQ7-F1
#
_entry.id   AF-A0A8T3XCQ7-F1
#
_cell.length_a   1.000
_cell.length_b   1.000
_cell.length_c   1.000
_cell.angle_alpha   90.00
_cell.angle_beta   90.00
_cell.angle_gamma   90.00
#
_symmetry.space_group_name_H-M   'P 1'
#
loop_
_entity.id
_entity.type
_entity.pdbx_description
1 polymer ?
#
loop_
_entity_poly.entity_id
_entity_poly.type
_entity_poly.pdbx_seq_one_letter_code
_entity_poly.pdbx_strand_id
1 'polypeptide(L)'
;MNKKGFELAISTIVILVIGILVVIGIIYAVTDGFKKFKNVRDPLLSSVEGIATKKACEIACKADDRITFCCSEQKIQGKNFRCSDERLGIDCNFACDVFVCDR
;
A
#
# COMPACT_ATOMS: atom_id res chain seq x y z
N MET A 1 16.57 -53.78 19.20
CA MET A 1 16.48 -52.32 18.89
C MET A 1 15.65 -52.13 17.63
N ASN A 2 14.44 -51.59 17.78
CA ASN A 2 13.48 -51.40 16.68
C ASN A 2 13.90 -50.21 15.79
N LYS A 3 14.74 -50.46 14.78
CA LYS A 3 15.18 -49.43 13.83
C LYS A 3 14.07 -48.97 12.85
N LYS A 4 13.03 -49.78 12.65
CA LYS A 4 11.95 -49.50 11.69
C LYS A 4 11.02 -48.35 12.10
N GLY A 5 10.79 -48.13 13.39
CA GLY A 5 9.92 -47.03 13.86
C GLY A 5 10.55 -45.64 13.71
N PHE A 6 11.90 -45.58 13.72
CA PHE A 6 12.65 -44.33 13.67
C PHE A 6 12.74 -43.78 12.23
N GLU A 7 12.83 -44.64 11.22
CA GLU A 7 12.82 -44.25 9.79
C GLU A 7 11.50 -43.60 9.37
N LEU A 8 10.35 -44.12 9.84
CA LEU A 8 9.06 -43.51 9.53
C LEU A 8 8.94 -42.09 10.08
N ALA A 9 9.39 -41.87 11.33
CA ALA A 9 9.33 -40.55 11.97
C ALA A 9 10.19 -39.51 11.23
N ILE A 10 11.39 -39.88 10.79
CA ILE A 10 12.30 -38.99 10.05
C ILE A 10 11.69 -38.60 8.70
N SER A 11 11.09 -39.56 7.98
CA SER A 11 10.46 -39.28 6.68
C SER A 11 9.30 -38.27 6.81
N THR A 12 8.44 -38.42 7.82
CA THR A 12 7.35 -37.47 8.08
C THR A 12 7.85 -36.07 8.44
N ILE A 13 8.95 -35.96 9.20
CA ILE A 13 9.53 -34.66 9.57
C ILE A 13 10.04 -33.92 8.33
N VAL A 14 10.73 -34.63 7.42
CA VAL A 14 11.24 -34.03 6.19
C VAL A 14 10.10 -33.51 5.31
N ILE A 15 9.01 -34.28 5.18
CA ILE A 15 7.84 -33.88 4.40
C ILE A 15 7.18 -32.62 5.00
N LEU A 16 7.06 -32.55 6.33
CA LEU A 16 6.53 -31.38 7.03
C LEU A 16 7.37 -30.12 6.78
N VAL A 17 8.69 -30.23 6.86
CA VAL A 17 9.60 -29.11 6.63
C VAL A 17 9.49 -28.59 5.19
N ILE A 18 9.46 -29.50 4.20
CA ILE A 18 9.28 -29.12 2.79
C ILE A 18 7.92 -28.45 2.59
N GLY A 19 6.85 -28.98 3.19
CA GLY A 19 5.52 -28.37 3.12
C GLY A 19 5.50 -26.94 3.65
N ILE A 20 6.13 -26.70 4.81
CA ILE A 20 6.24 -25.36 5.39
C ILE A 20 7.02 -24.41 4.49
N LEU A 21 8.16 -24.85 3.93
CA LEU A 21 8.97 -24.04 3.02
C LEU A 21 8.20 -23.64 1.75
N VAL A 22 7.41 -24.56 1.19
CA VAL A 22 6.57 -24.30 0.02
C VAL A 22 5.49 -23.27 0.36
N VAL A 23 4.81 -23.41 1.50
CA VAL A 23 3.78 -22.46 1.94
C VAL A 23 4.36 -21.05 2.12
N ILE A 24 5.52 -20.93 2.75
CA ILE A 24 6.22 -19.64 2.90
C ILE A 24 6.55 -19.05 1.53
N GLY A 25 7.07 -19.84 0.61
CA GLY A 25 7.37 -19.41 -0.76
C GLY A 25 6.15 -18.88 -1.50
N ILE A 26 5.01 -19.55 -1.39
CA ILE A 26 3.74 -19.12 -1.99
C ILE A 26 3.28 -17.80 -1.37
N ILE A 27 3.34 -17.66 -0.04
CA ILE A 27 2.95 -16.41 0.64
C ILE A 27 3.78 -15.24 0.11
N TYR A 28 5.10 -15.39 -0.02
CA TYR A 28 5.96 -14.33 -0.55
C TYR A 28 5.62 -14.00 -2.01
N ALA A 29 5.48 -15.01 -2.87
CA ALA A 29 5.16 -14.82 -4.28
C ALA A 29 3.80 -14.11 -4.47
N VAL A 30 2.80 -14.53 -3.70
CA VAL A 30 1.46 -13.95 -3.72
C VAL A 30 1.46 -12.52 -3.14
N THR A 31 2.17 -12.28 -2.04
CA THR A 31 2.26 -10.95 -1.41
C THR A 31 2.99 -9.95 -2.30
N ASP A 32 4.09 -10.34 -2.95
CA ASP A 32 4.79 -9.48 -3.91
C ASP A 32 3.94 -9.23 -5.16
N GLY A 33 3.26 -10.28 -5.65
CA GLY A 33 2.32 -10.20 -6.76
C GLY A 33 1.18 -9.20 -6.49
N PHE A 34 0.57 -9.25 -5.30
CA PHE A 34 -0.49 -8.32 -4.92
C PHE A 34 0.01 -6.90 -4.69
N LYS A 35 1.23 -6.70 -4.18
CA LYS A 35 1.85 -5.36 -4.09
C LYS A 35 2.01 -4.72 -5.47
N LYS A 36 2.48 -5.49 -6.46
CA LYS A 36 2.57 -5.04 -7.86
C LYS A 36 1.19 -4.81 -8.45
N PHE A 37 0.22 -5.66 -8.17
CA PHE A 37 -1.14 -5.51 -8.68
C PHE A 37 -1.87 -4.29 -8.10
N LYS A 38 -1.62 -3.94 -6.83
CA LYS A 38 -2.15 -2.71 -6.21
C LYS A 38 -1.65 -1.46 -6.91
N ASN A 39 -0.39 -1.42 -7.33
CA ASN A 39 0.17 -0.29 -8.08
C ASN A 39 -0.44 -0.12 -9.49
N VAL A 40 -0.91 -1.21 -10.12
CA VAL A 40 -1.54 -1.15 -11.46
C VAL A 40 -3.03 -0.80 -11.37
N ARG A 41 -3.70 -1.13 -10.25
CA ARG A 41 -5.14 -0.87 -10.07
C ARG A 41 -5.49 0.54 -9.59
N ASP A 42 -4.53 1.33 -9.13
CA ASP A 42 -4.74 2.75 -8.83
C ASP A 42 -4.31 3.62 -10.03
N PRO A 43 -5.24 3.96 -10.96
CA PRO A 43 -4.95 4.84 -12.08
C PRO A 43 -4.52 6.25 -11.63
N LEU A 44 -4.77 6.62 -10.38
CA LEU A 44 -4.26 7.85 -9.75
C LEU A 44 -2.72 7.87 -9.78
N LEU A 45 -2.06 6.84 -9.25
CA LEU A 45 -0.60 6.78 -9.14
C LEU A 45 0.11 6.40 -10.44
N SER A 46 -0.63 5.93 -11.45
CA SER A 46 -0.08 5.57 -12.75
C SER A 46 -0.05 6.73 -13.76
N SER A 47 -0.81 7.79 -13.49
CA SER A 47 -0.81 9.00 -14.32
C SER A 47 0.21 10.02 -13.82
N VAL A 48 0.91 10.69 -14.74
CA VAL A 48 1.88 11.75 -14.41
C VAL A 48 1.24 12.83 -13.52
N GLU A 49 -0.04 13.14 -13.80
CA GLU A 49 -0.84 14.08 -13.01
C GLU A 49 -1.04 13.61 -11.57
N GLY A 50 -1.47 12.37 -11.33
CA GLY A 50 -1.70 11.91 -9.96
C GLY A 50 -0.43 11.66 -9.15
N ILE A 51 0.71 11.36 -9.78
CA ILE A 51 2.03 11.36 -9.12
C ILE A 51 2.42 12.79 -8.73
N ALA A 52 2.26 13.76 -9.63
CA ALA A 52 2.56 15.16 -9.37
C ALA A 52 1.66 15.73 -8.27
N THR A 53 0.36 15.42 -8.31
CA THR A 53 -0.60 15.80 -7.28
C THR A 53 -0.23 15.20 -5.93
N LYS A 54 0.10 13.89 -5.86
CA LYS A 54 0.54 13.28 -4.60
C LYS A 54 1.77 13.98 -4.03
N LYS A 55 2.78 14.24 -4.86
CA LYS A 55 3.99 14.96 -4.41
C LYS A 55 3.69 16.39 -4.00
N ALA A 56 2.83 17.11 -4.71
CA ALA A 56 2.42 18.46 -4.35
C ALA A 56 1.72 18.48 -2.98
N CYS A 57 0.82 17.53 -2.73
CA CYS A 57 0.15 17.35 -1.44
C CYS A 57 1.13 16.97 -0.32
N GLU A 58 2.10 16.07 -0.56
CA GLU A 58 3.15 15.75 0.41
C GLU A 58 4.04 16.95 0.74
N ILE A 59 4.35 17.79 -0.25
CA ILE A 59 5.13 19.02 -0.06
C ILE A 59 4.32 20.05 0.74
N ALA A 60 3.06 20.28 0.38
CA ALA A 60 2.18 21.19 1.12
C ALA A 60 2.05 20.77 2.58
N CYS A 61 1.95 19.46 2.84
CA CYS A 61 1.94 18.94 4.19
C CYS A 61 3.26 19.15 4.94
N LYS A 62 4.40 18.86 4.31
CA LYS A 62 5.71 19.13 4.92
C LYS A 62 5.98 20.62 5.14
N ALA A 63 5.38 21.47 4.33
CA ALA A 63 5.46 22.92 4.44
C ALA A 63 4.48 23.51 5.47
N ASP A 64 3.71 22.67 6.18
CA ASP A 64 2.61 23.06 7.08
C ASP A 64 1.56 23.97 6.42
N ASP A 65 1.44 23.90 5.09
CA ASP A 65 0.52 24.73 4.31
C ASP A 65 -0.86 24.07 4.24
N ARG A 66 -1.64 24.31 5.28
CA ARG A 66 -2.99 23.76 5.48
C ARG A 66 -3.98 24.25 4.43
N ILE A 67 -3.80 25.45 3.90
CA ILE A 67 -4.71 26.01 2.88
C ILE A 67 -4.51 25.25 1.57
N THR A 68 -3.27 25.14 1.12
CA THR A 68 -2.96 24.39 -0.10
C THR A 68 -3.32 22.91 0.06
N PHE A 69 -3.13 22.32 1.24
CA PHE A 69 -3.49 20.92 1.47
C PHE A 69 -5.02 20.68 1.52
N CYS A 70 -5.78 21.46 2.29
CA CYS A 70 -7.20 21.19 2.51
C CYS A 70 -8.10 21.75 1.39
N CYS A 71 -7.66 22.80 0.68
CA CYS A 71 -8.48 23.55 -0.26
C CYS A 71 -8.08 23.40 -1.72
N SER A 72 -6.90 22.84 -2.01
CA SER A 72 -6.53 22.56 -3.39
C SER A 72 -7.29 21.34 -3.92
N GLU A 73 -8.26 21.62 -4.80
CA GLU A 73 -8.91 20.59 -5.60
C GLU A 73 -8.08 20.31 -6.85
N GLN A 74 -7.71 19.05 -7.03
CA GLN A 74 -6.91 18.61 -8.16
C GLN A 74 -7.76 17.71 -9.05
N LYS A 75 -7.80 18.02 -10.34
CA LYS A 75 -8.53 17.23 -11.34
C LYS A 75 -7.60 16.18 -11.90
N ILE A 76 -7.81 14.93 -11.51
CA ILE A 76 -7.07 13.79 -12.07
C ILE A 76 -8.10 12.94 -12.84
N GLN A 77 -7.90 12.80 -14.15
CA GLN A 77 -8.77 12.02 -15.04
C GLN A 77 -10.28 12.36 -14.90
N GLY A 78 -10.60 13.66 -14.82
CA GLY A 78 -11.98 14.14 -14.78
C GLY A 78 -12.71 13.96 -13.45
N LYS A 79 -12.03 13.50 -12.40
CA LYS A 79 -12.55 13.45 -11.02
C LYS A 79 -11.80 14.46 -10.15
N ASN A 80 -12.53 15.15 -9.28
CA ASN A 80 -11.94 16.07 -8.30
C ASN A 80 -11.45 15.24 -7.11
N PHE A 81 -10.18 15.42 -6.75
CA PHE A 81 -9.59 14.85 -5.55
C PHE A 81 -9.04 15.97 -4.66
N ARG A 82 -9.14 15.80 -3.35
CA ARG A 82 -8.53 16.69 -2.35
C ARG A 82 -7.32 15.97 -1.75
N CYS A 83 -6.29 16.71 -1.33
CA CYS A 83 -5.12 16.10 -0.69
C CYS A 83 -5.46 15.39 0.64
N SER A 84 -6.57 15.77 1.27
CA SER A 84 -7.11 15.12 2.47
C SER A 84 -7.78 13.77 2.21
N ASP A 85 -7.93 13.35 0.95
CA ASP A 85 -8.56 12.08 0.61
C ASP A 85 -7.60 10.92 0.93
N GLU A 86 -8.05 9.99 1.77
CA GLU A 86 -7.28 8.83 2.26
C GLU A 86 -6.76 7.96 1.09
N ARG A 87 -7.41 8.06 -0.07
CA ARG A 87 -7.02 7.37 -1.32
C ARG A 87 -5.64 7.78 -1.84
N LEU A 88 -5.13 8.98 -1.50
CA LEU A 88 -3.77 9.38 -1.87
C LEU A 88 -2.70 8.74 -0.97
N GLY A 89 -3.09 8.19 0.19
CA GLY A 89 -2.20 7.54 1.14
C GLY A 89 -1.14 8.50 1.68
N ILE A 90 -1.54 9.73 1.99
CA ILE A 90 -0.68 10.77 2.56
C ILE A 90 -0.97 10.84 4.06
N ASP A 91 0.04 10.54 4.86
CA ASP A 91 -0.06 10.55 6.33
C ASP A 91 0.17 11.99 6.84
N CYS A 92 -0.89 12.80 6.84
CA CYS A 92 -0.85 14.20 7.25
C CYS A 92 -1.96 14.51 8.24
N ASN A 93 -1.56 14.98 9.42
CA ASN A 93 -2.45 15.22 10.55
C ASN A 93 -3.02 16.65 10.51
N PHE A 94 -3.73 17.00 9.45
CA PHE A 94 -4.48 18.25 9.37
C PHE A 94 -5.97 17.99 9.50
N ALA A 95 -6.59 18.69 10.45
CA ALA A 95 -8.03 18.73 10.60
C ALA A 95 -8.62 19.63 9.51
N CYS A 96 -8.74 19.11 8.29
CA CYS A 96 -9.32 19.82 7.15
C CYS A 96 -10.84 20.04 7.30
N ASP A 97 -11.50 19.33 8.21
CA ASP A 97 -12.94 19.44 8.48
C ASP A 97 -13.35 20.77 9.13
N VAL A 98 -12.38 21.43 9.78
CA VAL A 98 -12.59 22.71 10.49
C VAL A 98 -12.08 23.90 9.68
N PHE A 99 -11.38 23.64 8.57
CA PHE A 99 -10.77 24.68 7.76
C PHE A 99 -11.72 25.13 6.66
N VAL A 100 -12.18 26.38 6.75
CA VAL A 100 -13.03 26.98 5.72
C VAL A 100 -12.15 27.33 4.53
N CYS A 101 -12.36 26.64 3.42
CA CYS A 101 -11.79 26.97 2.13
C CYS A 101 -12.54 28.18 1.56
N ASP A 102 -12.25 29.35 2.11
CA ASP A 102 -12.73 30.62 1.57
C ASP A 102 -11.94 30.94 0.30
N ARG A 103 -12.65 31.39 -0.73
CA ARG A 103 -12.15 31.51 -2.10
C ARG A 103 -11.82 32.95 -2.44
#